data_AF-A0A2T7G9X2-F1
#
_entry.id   AF-A0A2T7G9X2-F1
#
_cell.length_a   1.000
_cell.length_b   1.000
_cell.length_c   1.000
_cell.angle_alpha   90.00
_cell.angle_beta   90.00
_cell.angle_gamma   90.00
#
_symmetry.space_group_name_H-M   'P 1'
#
loop_
_entity.id
_entity.type
_entity.pdbx_description
1 polymer ?
#
loop_
_entity_poly.entity_id
_entity_poly.type
_entity_poly.pdbx_seq_one_letter_code
_entity_poly.pdbx_strand_id
1 'polypeptide(L)'
;MEHLDTLRALGLFDARVPRYTSYPTAPVFSPAVGTAFQAEALAALDPAEPVSVYLHIPFCERLCWFCACRTQGTTTLSPVESYIGTLEAELRLVAQTIPAGLRMGRLHWGGGTPTILPPHLIHRLARAVKAAIPPAEAWEFSVEIDPTMVDRAKIDALAAEGMNRASIGIQDFDPEVQAAIGREQPYDITRACVDDLRGAGITSLNCDLVYGLPHQTETRIADTVAKVLTLNPERIALFGYAHVPWVAKRQKLIDENALPDDMARHRLSELAAAQFRAAGFETIGIDHFARAGDELALAKDEGRLRRNFQGYTADSCATLIGLGASSISRLPQGYVQNAAATAAYIQRIEAGQLAGARGHVMTGDDLLRADAIEMLMCEFMIDRDALHARHGPTAAALDADLAQIAARFGDLVTLDAGGLRLHPAGRALTRIVASALDAHMPDGVRFSRAS
;
A
#
# COMPACT_ATOMS: atom_id res chain seq x y z
N MET A 1 22.71 -19.93 -13.65
CA MET A 1 23.63 -18.82 -13.99
C MET A 1 23.05 -18.05 -15.17
N GLU A 2 22.79 -18.70 -16.31
CA GLU A 2 22.19 -18.07 -17.51
C GLU A 2 20.93 -17.25 -17.23
N HIS A 3 19.95 -17.78 -16.48
CA HIS A 3 18.71 -17.06 -16.20
C HIS A 3 18.91 -15.73 -15.45
N LEU A 4 19.78 -15.74 -14.42
CA LEU A 4 20.05 -14.56 -13.61
C LEU A 4 20.84 -13.51 -14.39
N ASP A 5 21.72 -13.94 -15.29
CA ASP A 5 22.44 -13.06 -16.20
C ASP A 5 21.48 -12.39 -17.19
N THR A 6 20.47 -13.12 -17.69
CA THR A 6 19.37 -12.52 -18.49
C THR A 6 18.60 -11.48 -17.69
N LEU A 7 18.18 -11.78 -16.45
CA LEU A 7 17.46 -10.82 -15.60
C LEU A 7 18.30 -9.57 -15.31
N ARG A 8 19.60 -9.74 -15.06
CA ARG A 8 20.55 -8.64 -14.88
C ARG A 8 20.65 -7.77 -16.14
N ALA A 9 20.84 -8.38 -17.31
CA ALA A 9 20.93 -7.66 -18.59
C ALA A 9 19.67 -6.86 -18.92
N LEU A 10 18.50 -7.32 -18.45
CA LEU A 10 17.22 -6.63 -18.61
C LEU A 10 16.96 -5.56 -17.53
N GLY A 11 17.90 -5.38 -16.61
CA GLY A 11 17.92 -4.26 -15.67
C GLY A 11 17.32 -4.55 -14.30
N LEU A 12 17.12 -5.82 -13.89
CA LEU A 12 16.54 -6.16 -12.58
C LEU A 12 17.22 -5.42 -11.41
N PHE A 13 18.55 -5.27 -11.47
CA PHE A 13 19.34 -4.68 -10.38
C PHE A 13 19.63 -3.18 -10.54
N ASP A 14 19.51 -2.64 -11.75
CA ASP A 14 19.93 -1.27 -12.06
C ASP A 14 18.75 -0.33 -12.37
N ALA A 15 17.64 -0.87 -12.89
CA ALA A 15 16.49 -0.08 -13.27
C ALA A 15 15.85 0.59 -12.05
N ARG A 16 15.50 1.87 -12.21
CA ARG A 16 14.78 2.66 -11.21
C ARG A 16 13.42 3.01 -11.76
N VAL A 17 12.45 2.17 -11.45
CA VAL A 17 11.09 2.27 -11.96
C VAL A 17 10.10 2.45 -10.80
N PRO A 18 8.92 3.04 -11.06
CA PRO A 18 7.87 3.15 -10.06
C PRO A 18 7.47 1.80 -9.48
N ARG A 19 6.91 1.83 -8.27
CA ARG A 19 6.26 0.68 -7.65
C ARG A 19 4.86 0.42 -8.21
N TYR A 20 4.34 1.33 -9.03
CA TYR A 20 2.98 1.29 -9.57
C TYR A 20 1.91 0.98 -8.50
N THR A 21 1.97 1.71 -7.39
CA THR A 21 0.87 1.79 -6.40
C THR A 21 -0.28 2.66 -6.89
N SER A 22 -0.03 3.43 -7.93
CA SER A 22 -1.01 4.15 -8.74
C SER A 22 -0.44 4.33 -10.15
N TYR A 23 -1.31 4.54 -11.11
CA TYR A 23 -0.98 5.12 -12.40
C TYR A 23 -1.98 6.24 -12.74
N PRO A 24 -1.52 7.44 -13.15
CA PRO A 24 -0.13 7.88 -13.09
C PRO A 24 0.44 7.90 -11.67
N THR A 25 1.76 7.99 -11.58
CA THR A 25 2.46 7.95 -10.30
C THR A 25 2.35 9.29 -9.56
N ALA A 26 2.41 9.28 -8.23
CA ALA A 26 2.29 10.49 -7.41
C ALA A 26 3.26 11.65 -7.73
N PRO A 27 4.47 11.44 -8.31
CA PRO A 27 5.30 12.53 -8.83
C PRO A 27 4.66 13.37 -9.93
N VAL A 28 3.72 12.80 -10.71
CA VAL A 28 3.00 13.50 -11.78
C VAL A 28 1.97 14.50 -11.22
N PHE A 29 1.55 14.33 -9.95
CA PHE A 29 0.51 15.16 -9.36
C PHE A 29 0.90 16.64 -9.30
N SER A 30 0.03 17.48 -9.85
CA SER A 30 0.22 18.91 -9.96
C SER A 30 -0.70 19.70 -9.03
N PRO A 31 -0.31 20.90 -8.58
CA PRO A 31 -1.17 21.77 -7.76
C PRO A 31 -2.38 22.33 -8.51
N ALA A 32 -2.48 22.13 -9.83
CA ALA A 32 -3.65 22.51 -10.61
C ALA A 32 -4.90 21.67 -10.25
N VAL A 33 -4.68 20.47 -9.70
CA VAL A 33 -5.74 19.57 -9.24
C VAL A 33 -5.74 19.55 -7.71
N GLY A 34 -6.58 20.37 -7.08
CA GLY A 34 -6.60 20.57 -5.63
C GLY A 34 -8.01 20.58 -5.05
N THR A 35 -8.25 21.47 -4.08
CA THR A 35 -9.52 21.61 -3.35
C THR A 35 -10.75 21.69 -4.26
N ALA A 36 -10.71 22.46 -5.37
CA ALA A 36 -11.86 22.59 -6.28
C ALA A 36 -12.23 21.26 -6.93
N PHE A 37 -11.24 20.58 -7.52
CA PHE A 37 -11.43 19.24 -8.08
C PHE A 37 -11.92 18.25 -7.04
N GLN A 38 -11.36 18.27 -5.82
CA GLN A 38 -11.80 17.39 -4.74
C GLN A 38 -13.28 17.59 -4.40
N ALA A 39 -13.73 18.85 -4.30
CA ALA A 39 -15.12 19.16 -4.00
C ALA A 39 -16.06 18.67 -5.11
N GLU A 40 -15.74 18.97 -6.37
CA GLU A 40 -16.53 18.57 -7.54
C GLU A 40 -16.62 17.04 -7.66
N ALA A 41 -15.49 16.34 -7.52
CA ALA A 41 -15.43 14.90 -7.64
C ALA A 41 -16.14 14.18 -6.48
N LEU A 42 -16.06 14.69 -5.24
CA LEU A 42 -16.81 14.16 -4.10
C LEU A 42 -18.32 14.36 -4.26
N ALA A 43 -18.75 15.53 -4.76
CA ALA A 43 -20.16 15.82 -4.99
C ALA A 43 -20.76 15.00 -6.14
N ALA A 44 -19.93 14.53 -7.08
CA ALA A 44 -20.32 13.74 -8.24
C ALA A 44 -20.33 12.21 -7.99
N LEU A 45 -20.09 11.74 -6.77
CA LEU A 45 -20.13 10.31 -6.46
C LEU A 45 -21.54 9.73 -6.63
N ASP A 46 -21.62 8.43 -6.93
CA ASP A 46 -22.90 7.72 -6.96
C ASP A 46 -23.20 7.15 -5.55
N PRO A 47 -24.28 7.58 -4.86
CA PRO A 47 -24.65 7.02 -3.56
C PRO A 47 -25.04 5.53 -3.60
N ALA A 48 -25.30 4.96 -4.79
CA ALA A 48 -25.56 3.53 -4.95
C ALA A 48 -24.27 2.68 -4.88
N GLU A 49 -23.10 3.29 -5.12
CA GLU A 49 -21.81 2.60 -5.07
C GLU A 49 -21.11 2.80 -3.71
N PRO A 50 -20.77 1.73 -2.98
CA PRO A 50 -19.97 1.84 -1.78
C PRO A 50 -18.58 2.42 -2.06
N VAL A 51 -18.06 3.18 -1.10
CA VAL A 51 -16.70 3.74 -1.15
C VAL A 51 -15.79 3.12 -0.10
N SER A 52 -14.50 3.16 -0.36
CA SER A 52 -13.46 2.90 0.64
C SER A 52 -13.02 4.20 1.29
N VAL A 53 -12.69 4.14 2.58
CA VAL A 53 -12.20 5.27 3.36
C VAL A 53 -10.85 4.93 3.95
N TYR A 54 -9.87 5.78 3.67
CA TYR A 54 -8.53 5.71 4.27
C TYR A 54 -8.34 6.89 5.22
N LEU A 55 -7.92 6.60 6.45
CA LEU A 55 -7.54 7.62 7.43
C LEU A 55 -6.05 7.53 7.72
N HIS A 56 -5.38 8.66 7.58
CA HIS A 56 -3.95 8.78 7.90
C HIS A 56 -3.74 9.41 9.28
N ILE A 57 -3.13 8.63 10.17
CA ILE A 57 -2.67 9.08 11.49
C ILE A 57 -1.14 9.28 11.41
N PRO A 58 -0.64 10.51 11.21
CA PRO A 58 0.75 10.76 10.84
C PRO A 58 1.72 10.73 12.02
N PHE A 59 1.35 10.15 13.16
CA PHE A 59 2.16 10.22 14.39
C PHE A 59 2.79 8.87 14.73
N CYS A 60 4.04 8.93 15.20
CA CYS A 60 4.75 7.81 15.80
C CYS A 60 5.44 8.28 17.08
N GLU A 61 5.50 7.44 18.11
CA GLU A 61 6.35 7.73 19.27
C GLU A 61 7.83 7.59 18.94
N ARG A 62 8.15 6.62 18.06
CA ARG A 62 9.50 6.36 17.56
C ARG A 62 9.52 6.40 16.04
N LEU A 63 10.50 7.12 15.48
CA LEU A 63 10.72 7.16 14.03
C LEU A 63 11.72 6.08 13.61
N CYS A 64 11.22 5.01 13.00
CA CYS A 64 12.05 3.96 12.42
C CYS A 64 12.87 4.51 11.24
N TRP A 65 14.16 4.20 11.18
CA TRP A 65 15.09 4.79 10.20
C TRP A 65 14.83 4.31 8.77
N PHE A 66 14.33 3.08 8.61
CA PHE A 66 13.98 2.51 7.31
C PHE A 66 12.70 3.12 6.70
N CYS A 67 11.81 3.67 7.52
CA CYS A 67 10.46 4.04 7.10
C CYS A 67 10.50 5.19 6.07
N ALA A 68 9.74 5.08 4.98
CA ALA A 68 9.54 6.16 4.00
C ALA A 68 8.16 6.84 4.09
N CYS A 69 7.30 6.38 4.99
CA CYS A 69 5.95 6.90 5.16
C CYS A 69 5.96 8.37 5.65
N ARG A 70 4.86 9.09 5.40
CA ARG A 70 4.66 10.40 6.01
C ARG A 70 4.39 10.22 7.50
N THR A 71 5.35 10.62 8.32
CA THR A 71 5.26 10.47 9.78
C THR A 71 5.90 11.65 10.51
N GLN A 72 5.45 11.88 11.73
CA GLN A 72 5.91 12.92 12.64
C GLN A 72 6.10 12.30 14.03
N GLY A 73 7.28 12.51 14.61
CA GLY A 73 7.58 12.07 15.97
C GLY A 73 6.82 12.91 16.99
N THR A 74 6.22 12.28 18.00
CA THR A 74 5.66 12.95 19.17
C THR A 74 5.85 12.12 20.43
N THR A 75 6.04 12.77 21.57
CA THR A 75 6.11 12.13 22.89
C THR A 75 4.95 12.54 23.80
N THR A 76 4.02 13.34 23.28
CA THR A 76 2.85 13.82 24.04
C THR A 76 1.57 13.56 23.25
N LEU A 77 0.46 13.39 23.98
CA LEU A 77 -0.85 13.11 23.40
C LEU A 77 -1.50 14.37 22.78
N SER A 78 -1.17 15.57 23.26
CA SER A 78 -1.80 16.82 22.82
C SER A 78 -1.83 17.05 21.29
N PRO A 79 -0.72 16.90 20.53
CA PRO A 79 -0.76 17.06 19.08
C PRO A 79 -1.61 15.99 18.38
N VAL A 80 -1.69 14.77 18.97
CA VAL A 80 -2.52 13.68 18.45
C VAL A 80 -3.99 14.01 18.64
N GLU A 81 -4.39 14.44 19.84
CA GLU A 81 -5.77 14.81 20.15
C GLU A 81 -6.24 16.02 19.32
N SER A 82 -5.39 17.04 19.18
CA SER A 82 -5.67 18.20 18.33
C SER A 82 -5.93 17.77 16.88
N TYR A 83 -5.10 16.87 16.34
CA TYR A 83 -5.27 16.33 15.00
C TYR A 83 -6.54 15.50 14.82
N ILE A 84 -6.99 14.76 15.85
CA ILE A 84 -8.30 14.10 15.81
C ILE A 84 -9.43 15.14 15.68
N GLY A 85 -9.34 16.27 16.38
CA GLY A 85 -10.27 17.38 16.20
C GLY A 85 -10.26 17.95 14.76
N THR A 86 -9.09 18.03 14.13
CA THR A 86 -8.96 18.40 12.71
C THR A 86 -9.60 17.37 11.78
N LEU A 87 -9.37 16.07 12.00
CA LEU A 87 -10.00 15.01 11.21
C LEU A 87 -11.53 15.05 11.31
N GLU A 88 -12.07 15.30 12.51
CA GLU A 88 -13.52 15.49 12.69
C GLU A 88 -14.05 16.70 11.92
N ALA A 89 -13.28 17.79 11.83
CA ALA A 89 -13.63 18.94 11.02
C ALA A 89 -13.59 18.62 9.52
N GLU A 90 -12.58 17.89 9.04
CA GLU A 90 -12.53 17.41 7.66
C GLU A 90 -13.72 16.50 7.35
N LEU A 91 -14.05 15.56 8.23
CA LEU A 91 -15.20 14.67 8.09
C LEU A 91 -16.52 15.44 7.96
N ARG A 92 -16.68 16.55 8.69
CA ARG A 92 -17.86 17.42 8.52
C ARG A 92 -17.91 18.10 7.15
N LEU A 93 -16.77 18.59 6.65
CA LEU A 93 -16.70 19.19 5.31
C LEU A 93 -16.99 18.16 4.21
N VAL A 94 -16.44 16.95 4.35
CA VAL A 94 -16.71 15.84 3.42
C VAL A 94 -18.18 15.44 3.48
N ALA A 95 -18.77 15.26 4.66
CA ALA A 95 -20.18 14.92 4.83
C ALA A 95 -21.14 15.96 4.22
N GLN A 96 -20.75 17.24 4.18
CA GLN A 96 -21.51 18.31 3.52
C GLN A 96 -21.38 18.30 1.99
N THR A 97 -20.33 17.67 1.47
CA THR A 97 -19.98 17.67 0.04
C THR A 97 -20.48 16.43 -0.67
N ILE A 98 -20.40 15.26 -0.02
CA ILE A 98 -20.80 13.99 -0.63
C ILE A 98 -22.34 13.88 -0.76
N PRO A 99 -22.85 13.14 -1.75
CA PRO A 99 -24.27 12.85 -1.87
C PRO A 99 -24.83 12.14 -0.64
N ALA A 100 -26.08 12.47 -0.29
CA ALA A 100 -26.80 11.76 0.74
C ALA A 100 -27.01 10.29 0.36
N GLY A 101 -26.81 9.39 1.31
CA GLY A 101 -27.01 7.95 1.12
C GLY A 101 -25.73 7.15 0.85
N LEU A 102 -24.60 7.82 0.58
CA LEU A 102 -23.31 7.14 0.40
C LEU A 102 -22.99 6.21 1.58
N ARG A 103 -22.36 5.07 1.28
CA ARG A 103 -22.00 4.03 2.25
C ARG A 103 -20.53 3.64 2.14
N MET A 104 -19.94 3.28 3.26
CA MET A 104 -18.56 2.85 3.35
C MET A 104 -18.46 1.32 3.33
N GLY A 105 -17.86 0.77 2.28
CA GLY A 105 -17.58 -0.67 2.17
C GLY A 105 -16.28 -1.07 2.87
N ARG A 106 -15.28 -0.19 2.91
CA ARG A 106 -14.04 -0.43 3.67
C ARG A 106 -13.57 0.79 4.44
N LEU A 107 -13.03 0.55 5.62
CA LEU A 107 -12.31 1.53 6.43
C LEU A 107 -10.91 1.01 6.69
N HIS A 108 -9.91 1.84 6.45
CA HIS A 108 -8.53 1.54 6.79
C HIS A 108 -7.89 2.70 7.56
N TRP A 109 -7.36 2.42 8.75
CA TRP A 109 -6.51 3.35 9.47
C TRP A 109 -5.06 2.96 9.27
N GLY A 110 -4.28 3.88 8.72
CA GLY A 110 -2.84 3.67 8.52
C GLY A 110 -2.03 4.94 8.78
N GLY A 111 -0.77 4.90 8.36
CA GLY A 111 0.09 6.07 8.25
C GLY A 111 1.37 5.98 9.04
N GLY A 112 1.42 6.69 10.18
CA GLY A 112 2.47 6.49 11.18
C GLY A 112 2.14 5.30 12.04
N THR A 113 1.35 5.53 13.08
CA THR A 113 0.95 4.49 14.02
C THR A 113 -0.46 4.78 14.54
N PRO A 114 -1.52 4.25 13.91
CA PRO A 114 -2.89 4.41 14.40
C PRO A 114 -3.08 4.01 15.87
N THR A 115 -2.34 3.00 16.34
CA THR A 115 -2.37 2.55 17.74
C THR A 115 -1.73 3.52 18.74
N ILE A 116 -1.24 4.69 18.30
CA ILE A 116 -0.92 5.80 19.20
C ILE A 116 -2.17 6.34 19.91
N LEU A 117 -3.36 6.14 19.32
CA LEU A 117 -4.61 6.62 19.89
C LEU A 117 -4.96 5.83 21.17
N PRO A 118 -5.24 6.52 22.29
CA PRO A 118 -5.86 5.89 23.45
C PRO A 118 -7.33 5.52 23.17
N PRO A 119 -7.91 4.60 23.96
CA PRO A 119 -9.28 4.10 23.74
C PRO A 119 -10.35 5.17 23.48
N HIS A 120 -10.35 6.27 24.25
CA HIS A 120 -11.34 7.33 24.08
C HIS A 120 -11.22 8.05 22.72
N LEU A 121 -10.01 8.20 22.16
CA LEU A 121 -9.83 8.78 20.82
C LEU A 121 -10.16 7.79 19.71
N ILE A 122 -9.95 6.49 19.93
CA ILE A 122 -10.41 5.43 19.02
C ILE A 122 -11.93 5.51 18.86
N HIS A 123 -12.68 5.49 19.96
CA HIS A 123 -14.14 5.61 19.94
C HIS A 123 -14.59 6.90 19.25
N ARG A 124 -13.96 8.02 19.63
CA ARG A 124 -14.28 9.34 19.09
C ARG A 124 -14.11 9.40 17.57
N LEU A 125 -12.95 8.99 17.05
CA LEU A 125 -12.67 9.00 15.61
C LEU A 125 -13.57 8.04 14.85
N ALA A 126 -13.70 6.79 15.31
CA ALA A 126 -14.52 5.79 14.61
C ALA A 126 -15.98 6.21 14.51
N ARG A 127 -16.55 6.81 15.56
CA ARG A 127 -17.91 7.35 15.55
C ARG A 127 -18.06 8.53 14.60
N ALA A 128 -17.08 9.44 14.57
CA ALA A 128 -17.10 10.57 13.63
C ALA A 128 -17.11 10.09 12.17
N VAL A 129 -16.29 9.09 11.84
CA VAL A 129 -16.26 8.50 10.49
C VAL A 129 -17.60 7.86 10.15
N LYS A 130 -18.13 7.00 11.01
CA LYS A 130 -19.42 6.31 10.80
C LYS A 130 -20.60 7.27 10.73
N ALA A 131 -20.52 8.42 11.40
CA ALA A 131 -21.52 9.47 11.29
C ALA A 131 -21.46 10.22 9.95
N ALA A 132 -20.26 10.47 9.42
CA ALA A 132 -20.07 11.12 8.13
C ALA A 132 -20.40 10.19 6.95
N ILE A 133 -19.94 8.94 7.01
CA ILE A 133 -20.14 7.92 5.98
C ILE A 133 -20.50 6.61 6.69
N PRO A 134 -21.81 6.28 6.81
CA PRO A 134 -22.25 5.06 7.47
C PRO A 134 -21.72 3.80 6.79
N PRO A 135 -21.40 2.73 7.53
CA PRO A 135 -20.94 1.48 6.95
C PRO A 135 -22.04 0.84 6.09
N ALA A 136 -21.62 0.15 5.03
CA ALA A 136 -22.46 -0.76 4.27
C ALA A 136 -22.76 -2.03 5.10
N GLU A 137 -23.69 -2.87 4.63
CA GLU A 137 -24.04 -4.13 5.29
C GLU A 137 -22.84 -5.07 5.40
N ALA A 138 -22.16 -5.31 4.28
CA ALA A 138 -20.87 -5.95 4.24
C ALA A 138 -19.79 -4.87 4.24
N TRP A 139 -19.00 -4.80 5.31
CA TRP A 139 -17.88 -3.87 5.39
C TRP A 139 -16.68 -4.45 6.13
N GLU A 140 -15.50 -3.94 5.81
CA GLU A 140 -14.25 -4.27 6.49
C GLU A 140 -13.70 -3.04 7.22
N PHE A 141 -13.19 -3.23 8.44
CA PHE A 141 -12.41 -2.23 9.13
C PHE A 141 -11.04 -2.80 9.52
N SER A 142 -10.01 -2.27 8.89
CA SER A 142 -8.62 -2.66 9.10
C SER A 142 -7.78 -1.54 9.71
N VAL A 143 -6.81 -1.93 10.55
CA VAL A 143 -5.89 -0.99 11.21
C VAL A 143 -4.44 -1.50 11.15
N GLU A 144 -3.52 -0.60 10.83
CA GLU A 144 -2.08 -0.83 10.99
C GLU A 144 -1.68 -0.74 12.47
N ILE A 145 -0.98 -1.77 12.96
CA ILE A 145 -0.62 -1.97 14.35
C ILE A 145 0.90 -2.02 14.49
N ASP A 146 1.42 -1.13 15.34
CA ASP A 146 2.73 -1.33 15.95
C ASP A 146 2.53 -2.16 17.24
N PRO A 147 3.04 -3.41 17.30
CA PRO A 147 2.81 -4.28 18.43
C PRO A 147 3.50 -3.81 19.72
N THR A 148 4.46 -2.88 19.65
CA THR A 148 5.06 -2.30 20.87
C THR A 148 4.23 -1.15 21.45
N MET A 149 3.20 -0.71 20.73
CA MET A 149 2.40 0.48 21.06
C MET A 149 0.92 0.18 21.32
N VAL A 150 0.55 -1.10 21.33
CA VAL A 150 -0.83 -1.54 21.50
C VAL A 150 -0.96 -2.35 22.78
N ASP A 151 -2.02 -2.09 23.53
CA ASP A 151 -2.42 -2.87 24.70
C ASP A 151 -3.83 -3.42 24.50
N ARG A 152 -4.27 -4.27 25.43
CA ARG A 152 -5.59 -4.89 25.38
C ARG A 152 -6.73 -3.86 25.34
N ALA A 153 -6.62 -2.76 26.08
CA ALA A 153 -7.67 -1.75 26.13
C ALA A 153 -7.85 -1.04 24.77
N LYS A 154 -6.75 -0.79 24.04
CA LYS A 154 -6.80 -0.26 22.67
C LYS A 154 -7.41 -1.28 21.69
N ILE A 155 -7.03 -2.55 21.80
CA ILE A 155 -7.59 -3.64 20.97
C ILE A 155 -9.10 -3.78 21.20
N ASP A 156 -9.54 -3.82 22.46
CA ASP A 156 -10.95 -3.92 22.83
C ASP A 156 -11.74 -2.71 22.31
N ALA A 157 -11.17 -1.50 22.36
CA ALA A 157 -11.80 -0.30 21.80
C ALA A 157 -11.94 -0.36 20.28
N LEU A 158 -10.92 -0.86 19.57
CA LEU A 158 -10.96 -1.06 18.11
C LEU A 158 -12.00 -2.12 17.72
N ALA A 159 -12.02 -3.26 18.42
CA ALA A 159 -12.99 -4.33 18.21
C ALA A 159 -14.43 -3.82 18.45
N ALA A 160 -14.65 -3.07 19.53
CA ALA A 160 -15.95 -2.48 19.85
C ALA A 160 -16.46 -1.49 18.78
N GLU A 161 -15.55 -0.86 18.04
CA GLU A 161 -15.90 0.04 16.95
C GLU A 161 -16.01 -0.65 15.58
N GLY A 162 -15.76 -1.97 15.53
CA GLY A 162 -16.00 -2.84 14.37
C GLY A 162 -14.74 -3.33 13.66
N MET A 163 -13.54 -3.13 14.22
CA MET A 163 -12.30 -3.62 13.61
C MET A 163 -12.33 -5.15 13.51
N ASN A 164 -12.09 -5.67 12.31
CA ASN A 164 -12.11 -7.09 12.01
C ASN A 164 -10.88 -7.59 11.25
N ARG A 165 -9.94 -6.69 10.92
CA ARG A 165 -8.65 -7.01 10.29
C ARG A 165 -7.51 -6.17 10.88
N ALA A 166 -6.33 -6.75 11.01
CA ALA A 166 -5.14 -6.04 11.49
C ALA A 166 -3.93 -6.27 10.59
N SER A 167 -3.10 -5.24 10.42
CA SER A 167 -1.77 -5.35 9.79
C SER A 167 -0.71 -5.07 10.83
N ILE A 168 0.12 -6.06 11.15
CA ILE A 168 1.12 -5.98 12.22
C ILE A 168 2.49 -5.71 11.61
N GLY A 169 3.07 -4.57 11.97
CA GLY A 169 4.42 -4.20 11.56
C GLY A 169 5.48 -5.04 12.27
N ILE A 170 6.08 -6.02 11.59
CA ILE A 170 7.15 -6.88 12.14
C ILE A 170 8.53 -6.43 11.65
N GLN A 171 8.66 -6.29 10.33
CA GLN A 171 9.88 -5.94 9.61
C GLN A 171 10.95 -7.04 9.70
N ASP A 172 11.51 -7.27 10.89
CA ASP A 172 12.50 -8.32 11.20
C ASP A 172 12.50 -8.61 12.71
N PHE A 173 12.82 -9.84 13.14
CA PHE A 173 12.98 -10.23 14.54
C PHE A 173 14.44 -10.33 15.00
N ASP A 174 15.41 -10.17 14.11
CA ASP A 174 16.83 -10.17 14.47
C ASP A 174 17.21 -8.90 15.24
N PRO A 175 17.76 -9.00 16.46
CA PRO A 175 18.05 -7.83 17.29
C PRO A 175 19.05 -6.83 16.69
N GLU A 176 20.02 -7.29 15.89
CA GLU A 176 21.00 -6.39 15.27
C GLU A 176 20.39 -5.68 14.05
N VAL A 177 19.57 -6.37 13.25
CA VAL A 177 18.76 -5.71 12.21
C VAL A 177 17.84 -4.65 12.83
N GLN A 178 17.15 -4.99 13.92
CA GLN A 178 16.26 -4.08 14.65
C GLN A 178 16.97 -2.83 15.18
N ALA A 179 18.14 -3.01 15.80
CA ALA A 179 18.97 -1.91 16.27
C ALA A 179 19.41 -1.00 15.11
N ALA A 180 19.86 -1.59 13.99
CA ALA A 180 20.32 -0.86 12.81
C ALA A 180 19.23 -0.09 12.07
N ILE A 181 17.95 -0.37 12.34
CA ILE A 181 16.81 0.35 11.75
C ILE A 181 16.05 1.21 12.78
N GLY A 182 16.51 1.24 14.04
CA GLY A 182 15.89 2.00 15.12
C GLY A 182 14.51 1.49 15.55
N ARG A 183 14.27 0.17 15.49
CA ARG A 183 12.98 -0.46 15.81
C ARG A 183 13.17 -1.72 16.68
N GLU A 184 13.37 -1.53 17.98
CA GLU A 184 13.41 -2.63 18.94
C GLU A 184 12.01 -3.22 19.12
N GLN A 185 11.84 -4.50 18.78
CA GLN A 185 10.56 -5.19 18.83
C GLN A 185 10.78 -6.69 19.08
N PRO A 186 10.96 -7.12 20.33
CA PRO A 186 11.10 -8.54 20.65
C PRO A 186 9.92 -9.38 20.14
N TYR A 187 10.21 -10.61 19.71
CA TYR A 187 9.20 -11.56 19.21
C TYR A 187 8.06 -11.78 20.21
N ASP A 188 8.35 -11.90 21.50
CA ASP A 188 7.33 -12.16 22.54
C ASP A 188 6.30 -11.02 22.66
N ILE A 189 6.69 -9.77 22.41
CA ILE A 189 5.75 -8.63 22.39
C ILE A 189 4.79 -8.77 21.22
N THR A 190 5.31 -9.17 20.05
CA THR A 190 4.49 -9.38 18.86
C THR A 190 3.54 -10.57 19.04
N ARG A 191 4.02 -11.67 19.64
CA ARG A 191 3.18 -12.83 19.96
C ARG A 191 2.04 -12.43 20.90
N ALA A 192 2.32 -11.71 21.98
CA ALA A 192 1.29 -11.25 22.91
C ALA A 192 0.24 -10.37 22.21
N CYS A 193 0.67 -9.46 21.32
CA CYS A 193 -0.24 -8.66 20.50
C CYS A 193 -1.14 -9.53 19.60
N VAL A 194 -0.59 -10.55 18.94
CA VAL A 194 -1.37 -11.51 18.13
C VAL A 194 -2.39 -12.26 18.99
N ASP A 195 -1.99 -12.74 20.17
CA ASP A 195 -2.87 -13.44 21.10
C ASP A 195 -4.01 -12.53 21.56
N ASP A 196 -3.73 -11.26 21.85
CA ASP A 196 -4.74 -10.29 22.25
C ASP A 196 -5.73 -9.95 21.12
N LEU A 197 -5.23 -9.77 19.88
CA LEU A 197 -6.08 -9.53 18.71
C LEU A 197 -7.02 -10.71 18.48
N ARG A 198 -6.51 -11.94 18.50
CA ARG A 198 -7.32 -13.16 18.37
C ARG A 198 -8.31 -13.30 19.52
N GLY A 199 -7.87 -12.99 20.75
CA GLY A 199 -8.72 -12.98 21.93
C GLY A 199 -9.85 -11.96 21.90
N ALA A 200 -9.75 -10.93 21.06
CA ALA A 200 -10.79 -9.95 20.78
C ALA A 200 -11.62 -10.26 19.51
N GLY A 201 -11.38 -11.41 18.87
CA GLY A 201 -12.12 -11.85 17.68
C GLY A 201 -11.57 -11.32 16.35
N ILE A 202 -10.41 -10.66 16.34
CA ILE A 202 -9.74 -10.22 15.11
C ILE A 202 -8.87 -11.36 14.59
N THR A 203 -9.35 -12.03 13.55
CA THR A 203 -8.70 -13.24 13.00
C THR A 203 -8.13 -13.05 11.61
N SER A 204 -8.33 -11.90 10.95
CA SER A 204 -7.68 -11.59 9.68
C SER A 204 -6.41 -10.79 9.97
N LEU A 205 -5.28 -11.48 10.10
CA LEU A 205 -3.99 -10.89 10.43
C LEU A 205 -3.07 -10.87 9.21
N ASN A 206 -2.57 -9.68 8.89
CA ASN A 206 -1.44 -9.49 8.00
C ASN A 206 -0.16 -9.22 8.80
N CYS A 207 0.95 -9.80 8.37
CA CYS A 207 2.28 -9.48 8.90
C CYS A 207 3.12 -8.76 7.84
N ASP A 208 3.60 -7.57 8.18
CA ASP A 208 4.48 -6.78 7.32
C ASP A 208 5.95 -7.09 7.63
N LEU A 209 6.69 -7.63 6.66
CA LEU A 209 8.11 -7.92 6.72
C LEU A 209 8.86 -7.08 5.70
N VAL A 210 10.16 -6.86 5.94
CA VAL A 210 11.01 -6.12 4.99
C VAL A 210 12.29 -6.90 4.73
N TYR A 211 12.60 -7.16 3.46
CA TYR A 211 13.90 -7.70 3.05
C TYR A 211 14.82 -6.61 2.50
N GLY A 212 16.13 -6.86 2.58
CA GLY A 212 17.16 -5.91 2.17
C GLY A 212 17.52 -4.86 3.22
N LEU A 213 17.20 -5.10 4.50
CA LEU A 213 17.60 -4.26 5.62
C LEU A 213 19.08 -4.48 6.00
N PRO A 214 19.71 -3.53 6.73
CA PRO A 214 21.08 -3.67 7.19
C PRO A 214 21.30 -4.95 8.00
N HIS A 215 22.47 -5.58 7.83
CA HIS A 215 22.87 -6.82 8.53
C HIS A 215 22.02 -8.07 8.27
N GLN A 216 21.00 -7.99 7.41
CA GLN A 216 20.24 -9.19 7.04
C GLN A 216 21.12 -10.19 6.30
N THR A 217 20.97 -11.46 6.68
CA THR A 217 21.60 -12.62 6.03
C THR A 217 20.53 -13.69 5.82
N GLU A 218 20.84 -14.68 4.97
CA GLU A 218 19.93 -15.80 4.70
C GLU A 218 19.51 -16.53 5.98
N THR A 219 20.43 -16.71 6.93
CA THR A 219 20.14 -17.31 8.24
C THR A 219 19.16 -16.45 9.06
N ARG A 220 19.36 -15.13 9.10
CA ARG A 220 18.54 -14.22 9.90
C ARG A 220 17.13 -14.07 9.34
N ILE A 221 16.99 -13.88 8.03
CA ILE A 221 15.66 -13.80 7.42
C ILE A 221 14.90 -15.12 7.56
N ALA A 222 15.59 -16.26 7.46
CA ALA A 222 14.97 -17.57 7.65
C ALA A 222 14.46 -17.78 9.08
N ASP A 223 15.21 -17.32 10.10
CA ASP A 223 14.77 -17.33 11.49
C ASP A 223 13.55 -16.40 11.72
N THR A 224 13.57 -15.21 11.14
CA THR A 224 12.44 -14.28 11.17
C THR A 224 11.19 -14.90 10.53
N VAL A 225 11.31 -15.51 9.35
CA VAL A 225 10.19 -16.19 8.69
C VAL A 225 9.67 -17.36 9.53
N ALA A 226 10.56 -18.18 10.10
CA ALA A 226 10.16 -19.27 10.98
C ALA A 226 9.34 -18.77 12.19
N LYS A 227 9.79 -17.69 12.84
CA LYS A 227 9.05 -17.03 13.92
C LYS A 227 7.70 -16.49 13.45
N VAL A 228 7.63 -15.82 12.30
CA VAL A 228 6.35 -15.32 11.75
C VAL A 228 5.36 -16.44 11.50
N LEU A 229 5.80 -17.58 10.97
CA LEU A 229 4.93 -18.74 10.74
C LEU A 229 4.29 -19.27 12.03
N THR A 230 4.98 -19.16 13.17
CA THR A 230 4.40 -19.55 14.48
C THR A 230 3.27 -18.63 14.95
N LEU A 231 3.20 -17.39 14.44
CA LEU A 231 2.09 -16.47 14.72
C LEU A 231 0.82 -16.83 13.92
N ASN A 232 0.94 -17.79 12.98
CA ASN A 232 -0.12 -18.30 12.14
C ASN A 232 -0.94 -17.21 11.40
N PRO A 233 -0.31 -16.22 10.73
CA PRO A 233 -1.05 -15.17 10.05
C PRO A 233 -1.81 -15.68 8.82
N GLU A 234 -2.82 -14.94 8.41
CA GLU A 234 -3.61 -15.21 7.21
C GLU A 234 -2.94 -14.59 5.96
N ARG A 235 -2.19 -13.50 6.16
CA ARG A 235 -1.48 -12.77 5.09
C ARG A 235 -0.08 -12.36 5.50
N ILE A 236 0.79 -12.27 4.49
CA ILE A 236 2.13 -11.72 4.61
C ILE A 236 2.30 -10.66 3.51
N ALA A 237 2.85 -9.52 3.88
CA ALA A 237 3.43 -8.57 2.94
C ALA A 237 4.95 -8.54 3.14
N LEU A 238 5.71 -8.94 2.11
CA LEU A 238 7.17 -9.05 2.16
C LEU A 238 7.80 -7.93 1.31
N PHE A 239 7.88 -6.74 1.86
CA PHE A 239 8.33 -5.56 1.11
C PHE A 239 9.85 -5.55 0.90
N GLY A 240 10.28 -5.24 -0.31
CA GLY A 240 11.69 -4.88 -0.55
C GLY A 240 11.99 -3.49 0.02
N TYR A 241 13.04 -3.37 0.84
CA TYR A 241 13.47 -2.11 1.43
C TYR A 241 13.76 -1.05 0.35
N ALA A 242 13.02 0.06 0.38
CA ALA A 242 13.26 1.22 -0.47
C ALA A 242 14.22 2.20 0.21
N HIS A 243 15.50 2.14 -0.12
CA HIS A 243 16.46 3.15 0.31
C HIS A 243 16.42 4.41 -0.58
N VAL A 244 15.78 5.46 -0.06
CA VAL A 244 15.49 6.74 -0.69
C VAL A 244 15.81 7.93 0.25
N PRO A 245 17.05 8.09 0.76
CA PRO A 245 17.41 9.13 1.73
C PRO A 245 17.24 10.58 1.23
N TRP A 246 17.06 10.77 -0.09
CA TRP A 246 16.70 12.07 -0.68
C TRP A 246 15.22 12.42 -0.49
N VAL A 247 14.35 11.42 -0.33
CA VAL A 247 12.91 11.58 0.00
C VAL A 247 12.71 11.49 1.51
N ALA A 248 13.22 10.44 2.14
CA ALA A 248 13.07 10.17 3.57
C ALA A 248 14.41 10.40 4.29
N LYS A 249 14.68 11.65 4.70
CA LYS A 249 15.99 12.06 5.26
C LYS A 249 16.50 11.21 6.43
N ARG A 250 15.61 10.61 7.22
CA ARG A 250 15.98 9.72 8.35
C ARG A 250 16.67 8.43 7.92
N GLN A 251 16.50 7.99 6.68
CA GLN A 251 17.23 6.84 6.15
C GLN A 251 18.74 7.09 6.05
N LYS A 252 19.21 8.35 6.17
CA LYS A 252 20.64 8.66 6.33
C LYS A 252 21.25 8.14 7.64
N LEU A 253 20.42 7.72 8.60
CA LEU A 253 20.87 7.09 9.85
C LEU A 253 21.21 5.60 9.67
N ILE A 254 20.85 5.01 8.54
CA ILE A 254 21.21 3.63 8.19
C ILE A 254 22.62 3.63 7.60
N ASP A 255 23.48 2.72 8.10
CA ASP A 255 24.79 2.47 7.49
C ASP A 255 24.60 1.76 6.14
N GLU A 256 24.91 2.49 5.05
CA GLU A 256 24.81 1.96 3.70
C GLU A 256 25.76 0.79 3.44
N ASN A 257 26.89 0.69 4.17
CA ASN A 257 27.83 -0.42 4.02
C ASN A 257 27.31 -1.74 4.62
N ALA A 258 26.34 -1.64 5.54
CA ALA A 258 25.69 -2.80 6.14
C ALA A 258 24.52 -3.32 5.29
N LEU A 259 24.13 -2.60 4.22
CA LEU A 259 23.07 -3.04 3.33
C LEU A 259 23.53 -4.24 2.48
N PRO A 260 22.70 -5.28 2.33
CA PRO A 260 22.99 -6.35 1.39
C PRO A 260 23.08 -5.82 -0.04
N ASP A 261 24.04 -6.33 -0.81
CA ASP A 261 24.13 -6.04 -2.24
C ASP A 261 22.90 -6.56 -3.01
N ASP A 262 22.75 -6.17 -4.28
CA ASP A 262 21.56 -6.51 -5.06
C ASP A 262 21.35 -8.02 -5.22
N MET A 263 22.43 -8.80 -5.24
CA MET A 263 22.34 -10.25 -5.35
C MET A 263 21.92 -10.90 -4.03
N ALA A 264 22.49 -10.44 -2.92
CA ALA A 264 22.08 -10.83 -1.58
C ALA A 264 20.60 -10.47 -1.35
N ARG A 265 20.17 -9.25 -1.70
CA ARG A 265 18.77 -8.83 -1.63
C ARG A 265 17.82 -9.77 -2.39
N HIS A 266 18.20 -10.16 -3.60
CA HIS A 266 17.41 -11.12 -4.38
C HIS A 266 17.35 -12.49 -3.71
N ARG A 267 18.48 -13.02 -3.21
CA ARG A 267 18.49 -14.29 -2.47
C ARG A 267 17.63 -14.26 -1.21
N LEU A 268 17.67 -13.15 -0.45
CA LEU A 268 16.82 -12.97 0.74
C LEU A 268 15.33 -13.03 0.39
N SER A 269 14.92 -12.33 -0.68
CA SER A 269 13.54 -12.34 -1.16
C SER A 269 13.08 -13.74 -1.61
N GLU A 270 13.87 -14.41 -2.46
CA GLU A 270 13.55 -15.74 -2.96
C GLU A 270 13.49 -16.79 -1.83
N LEU A 271 14.42 -16.72 -0.87
CA LEU A 271 14.45 -17.62 0.29
C LEU A 271 13.19 -17.47 1.14
N ALA A 272 12.84 -16.24 1.53
CA ALA A 272 11.66 -15.98 2.34
C ALA A 272 10.38 -16.39 1.60
N ALA A 273 10.27 -16.04 0.31
CA ALA A 273 9.14 -16.43 -0.54
C ALA A 273 9.00 -17.95 -0.66
N ALA A 274 10.11 -18.68 -0.80
CA ALA A 274 10.12 -20.14 -0.86
C ALA A 274 9.63 -20.77 0.45
N GLN A 275 10.03 -20.21 1.60
CA GLN A 275 9.58 -20.70 2.90
C GLN A 275 8.08 -20.46 3.14
N PHE A 276 7.53 -19.30 2.75
CA PHE A 276 6.08 -19.07 2.84
C PHE A 276 5.29 -20.02 1.94
N ARG A 277 5.75 -20.25 0.70
CA ARG A 277 5.14 -21.26 -0.19
C ARG A 277 5.20 -22.66 0.40
N ALA A 278 6.33 -23.05 0.96
CA ALA A 278 6.49 -24.36 1.62
C ALA A 278 5.56 -24.52 2.85
N ALA A 279 5.20 -23.41 3.50
CA ALA A 279 4.23 -23.37 4.60
C ALA A 279 2.76 -23.28 4.14
N GLY A 280 2.49 -23.41 2.84
CA GLY A 280 1.13 -23.45 2.28
C GLY A 280 0.51 -22.10 1.97
N PHE A 281 1.30 -21.02 1.91
CA PHE A 281 0.82 -19.74 1.41
C PHE A 281 0.89 -19.69 -0.12
N GLU A 282 -0.12 -19.08 -0.73
CA GLU A 282 -0.13 -18.74 -2.14
C GLU A 282 0.54 -17.40 -2.37
N THR A 283 1.25 -17.26 -3.50
CA THR A 283 1.79 -15.97 -3.94
C THR A 283 0.67 -15.10 -4.49
N ILE A 284 0.56 -13.87 -3.96
CA ILE A 284 -0.35 -12.82 -4.39
C ILE A 284 0.49 -11.71 -5.02
N GLY A 285 0.40 -11.61 -6.35
CA GLY A 285 1.22 -10.69 -7.13
C GLY A 285 2.72 -10.83 -6.85
N ILE A 286 3.42 -9.71 -6.65
CA ILE A 286 4.89 -9.66 -6.60
C ILE A 286 5.45 -10.02 -5.22
N ASP A 287 4.85 -9.51 -4.15
CA ASP A 287 5.47 -9.46 -2.82
C ASP A 287 4.51 -9.77 -1.66
N HIS A 288 3.29 -10.24 -1.95
CA HIS A 288 2.33 -10.67 -0.94
C HIS A 288 2.09 -12.17 -0.98
N PHE A 289 1.67 -12.70 0.16
CA PHE A 289 1.30 -14.09 0.32
C PHE A 289 0.02 -14.20 1.16
N ALA A 290 -0.84 -15.13 0.83
CA ALA A 290 -2.08 -15.35 1.57
C ALA A 290 -2.37 -16.84 1.71
N ARG A 291 -3.07 -17.24 2.76
CA ARG A 291 -3.56 -18.62 2.90
C ARG A 291 -4.64 -18.91 1.84
N ALA A 292 -4.75 -20.17 1.45
CA ALA A 292 -5.88 -20.63 0.65
C ALA A 292 -7.21 -20.25 1.33
N GLY A 293 -8.15 -19.69 0.57
CA GLY A 293 -9.44 -19.20 1.06
C GLY A 293 -9.43 -17.81 1.68
N ASP A 294 -8.27 -17.16 1.83
CA ASP A 294 -8.23 -15.72 2.15
C ASP A 294 -8.78 -14.89 0.97
N GLU A 295 -9.38 -13.74 1.26
CA GLU A 295 -10.00 -12.87 0.23
C GLU A 295 -9.04 -12.47 -0.89
N LEU A 296 -7.73 -12.32 -0.61
CA LEU A 296 -6.75 -11.96 -1.63
C LEU A 296 -6.50 -13.12 -2.59
N ALA A 297 -6.45 -14.35 -2.09
CA ALA A 297 -6.30 -15.54 -2.92
C ALA A 297 -7.54 -15.73 -3.80
N LEU A 298 -8.73 -15.59 -3.22
CA LEU A 298 -10.00 -15.66 -3.95
C LEU A 298 -10.10 -14.55 -5.02
N ALA A 299 -9.76 -13.31 -4.67
CA ALA A 299 -9.78 -12.20 -5.63
C ALA A 299 -8.77 -12.41 -6.77
N LYS A 300 -7.60 -12.99 -6.49
CA LYS A 300 -6.62 -13.35 -7.52
C LYS A 300 -7.19 -14.39 -8.49
N ASP A 301 -7.75 -15.48 -7.96
CA ASP A 301 -8.27 -16.58 -8.78
C ASP A 301 -9.49 -16.17 -9.62
N GLU A 302 -10.26 -15.18 -9.14
CA GLU A 302 -11.42 -14.63 -9.85
C GLU A 302 -11.09 -13.44 -10.79
N GLY A 303 -9.81 -13.03 -10.91
CA GLY A 303 -9.41 -11.88 -11.74
C GLY A 303 -9.92 -10.53 -11.21
N ARG A 304 -10.14 -10.43 -9.89
CA ARG A 304 -10.61 -9.22 -9.19
C ARG A 304 -9.56 -8.59 -8.28
N LEU A 305 -8.33 -9.12 -8.25
CA LEU A 305 -7.25 -8.58 -7.43
C LEU A 305 -6.86 -7.18 -7.91
N ARG A 306 -6.83 -6.23 -6.98
CA ARG A 306 -6.44 -4.84 -7.24
C ARG A 306 -5.14 -4.50 -6.54
N ARG A 307 -4.53 -3.39 -6.93
CA ARG A 307 -3.35 -2.85 -6.26
C ARG A 307 -3.46 -1.35 -6.05
N ASN A 308 -3.25 -0.90 -4.83
CA ASN A 308 -3.31 0.52 -4.46
C ASN A 308 -2.12 0.95 -3.59
N PHE A 309 -2.23 2.11 -2.93
CA PHE A 309 -1.18 2.64 -2.04
C PHE A 309 -0.93 1.80 -0.78
N GLN A 310 -1.88 0.95 -0.37
CA GLN A 310 -1.74 0.02 0.76
C GLN A 310 -1.17 -1.34 0.35
N GLY A 311 -1.09 -1.65 -0.95
CA GLY A 311 -0.59 -2.93 -1.46
C GLY A 311 -1.65 -3.66 -2.30
N TYR A 312 -1.61 -4.99 -2.26
CA TYR A 312 -2.65 -5.80 -2.91
C TYR A 312 -3.93 -5.80 -2.07
N THR A 313 -5.06 -5.75 -2.75
CA THR A 313 -6.36 -5.67 -2.10
C THR A 313 -7.44 -6.42 -2.86
N ALA A 314 -8.38 -7.00 -2.12
CA ALA A 314 -9.64 -7.52 -2.65
C ALA A 314 -10.76 -6.46 -2.57
N ASP A 315 -10.39 -5.21 -2.31
CA ASP A 315 -11.31 -4.08 -2.34
C ASP A 315 -11.92 -3.91 -3.72
N SER A 316 -13.25 -4.02 -3.77
CA SER A 316 -14.05 -3.85 -4.98
C SER A 316 -14.55 -2.42 -5.16
N CYS A 317 -14.33 -1.53 -4.19
CA CYS A 317 -14.77 -0.14 -4.31
C CYS A 317 -13.91 0.57 -5.36
N ALA A 318 -14.54 1.13 -6.39
CA ALA A 318 -13.84 1.92 -7.41
C ALA A 318 -13.29 3.26 -6.85
N THR A 319 -13.91 3.74 -5.76
CA THR A 319 -13.57 5.00 -5.10
C THR A 319 -12.93 4.76 -3.74
N LEU A 320 -11.82 5.44 -3.49
CA LEU A 320 -11.18 5.56 -2.17
C LEU A 320 -11.10 7.03 -1.78
N ILE A 321 -11.74 7.39 -0.66
CA ILE A 321 -11.68 8.72 -0.05
C ILE A 321 -10.56 8.71 1.01
N GLY A 322 -9.48 9.44 0.73
CA GLY A 322 -8.37 9.65 1.65
C GLY A 322 -8.61 10.87 2.53
N LEU A 323 -8.49 10.67 3.85
CA LEU A 323 -8.68 11.67 4.90
C LEU A 323 -7.42 11.81 5.74
N GLY A 324 -7.13 13.01 6.22
CA GLY A 324 -5.90 13.32 6.94
C GLY A 324 -4.76 13.82 6.05
N ALA A 325 -3.69 14.28 6.70
CA ALA A 325 -2.50 14.80 6.04
C ALA A 325 -1.88 13.74 5.11
N SER A 326 -1.46 14.17 3.91
CA SER A 326 -0.83 13.34 2.86
C SER A 326 -1.67 12.23 2.22
N SER A 327 -2.86 11.96 2.72
CA SER A 327 -3.78 10.97 2.17
C SER A 327 -4.08 11.23 0.69
N ILE A 328 -4.20 10.16 -0.06
CA ILE A 328 -4.51 10.20 -1.49
C ILE A 328 -5.88 9.56 -1.69
N SER A 329 -6.78 10.29 -2.34
CA SER A 329 -8.04 9.74 -2.83
C SER A 329 -7.88 9.24 -4.26
N ARG A 330 -8.46 8.08 -4.56
CA ARG A 330 -8.77 7.64 -5.92
C ARG A 330 -10.25 7.89 -6.14
N LEU A 331 -10.55 8.88 -6.97
CA LEU A 331 -11.91 9.25 -7.38
C LEU A 331 -12.11 8.79 -8.84
N PRO A 332 -13.36 8.64 -9.33
CA PRO A 332 -13.61 8.21 -10.71
C PRO A 332 -12.86 9.08 -11.74
N GLN A 333 -12.85 10.39 -11.51
CA GLN A 333 -12.24 11.39 -12.41
C GLN A 333 -10.71 11.47 -12.26
N GLY A 334 -10.12 10.95 -11.19
CA GLY A 334 -8.67 10.98 -11.00
C GLY A 334 -8.19 10.87 -9.57
N TYR A 335 -7.03 11.45 -9.29
CA TYR A 335 -6.41 11.44 -7.97
C TYR A 335 -6.35 12.83 -7.36
N VAL A 336 -6.51 12.90 -6.05
CA VAL A 336 -6.17 14.10 -5.28
C VAL A 336 -5.48 13.70 -3.99
N GLN A 337 -4.37 14.38 -3.70
CA GLN A 337 -3.60 14.24 -2.49
C GLN A 337 -3.87 15.44 -1.56
N ASN A 338 -4.25 15.15 -0.32
CA ASN A 338 -4.32 16.13 0.75
C ASN A 338 -2.95 16.74 1.03
N ALA A 339 -2.91 17.99 1.53
CA ALA A 339 -1.67 18.65 1.91
C ALA A 339 -0.76 17.72 2.75
N ALA A 340 0.45 17.46 2.25
CA ALA A 340 1.32 16.45 2.85
C ALA A 340 1.91 16.88 4.19
N ALA A 341 2.21 18.18 4.35
CA ALA A 341 2.67 18.73 5.61
C ALA A 341 1.50 18.88 6.59
N THR A 342 1.62 18.29 7.78
CA THR A 342 0.57 18.28 8.82
C THR A 342 0.07 19.70 9.14
N ALA A 343 0.97 20.67 9.27
CA ALA A 343 0.60 22.06 9.54
C ALA A 343 -0.20 22.70 8.38
N ALA A 344 0.19 22.43 7.13
CA ALA A 344 -0.53 22.95 5.96
C ALA A 344 -1.90 22.27 5.77
N TYR A 345 -2.01 20.99 6.16
CA TYR A 345 -3.29 20.27 6.22
C TYR A 345 -4.21 20.91 7.27
N ILE A 346 -3.74 21.08 8.51
CA ILE A 346 -4.51 21.70 9.60
C ILE A 346 -5.02 23.08 9.19
N GLN A 347 -4.15 23.93 8.65
CA GLN A 347 -4.51 25.29 8.25
C GLN A 347 -5.67 25.32 7.23
N ARG A 348 -5.70 24.38 6.28
CA ARG A 348 -6.78 24.29 5.28
C ARG A 348 -8.11 23.92 5.92
N ILE A 349 -8.11 22.90 6.77
CA ILE A 349 -9.32 22.45 7.45
C ILE A 349 -9.86 23.52 8.41
N GLU A 350 -8.99 24.19 9.16
CA GLU A 350 -9.38 25.30 10.05
C GLU A 350 -9.96 26.50 9.29
N ALA A 351 -9.55 26.70 8.03
CA ALA A 351 -10.14 27.69 7.13
C ALA A 351 -11.48 27.25 6.51
N GLY A 352 -12.01 26.08 6.89
CA GLY A 352 -13.26 25.52 6.35
C GLY A 352 -13.13 24.99 4.91
N GLN A 353 -11.92 24.63 4.48
CA GLN A 353 -11.64 24.15 3.13
C GLN A 353 -11.28 22.66 3.14
N LEU A 354 -11.66 21.93 2.09
CA LEU A 354 -11.14 20.57 1.87
C LEU A 354 -9.63 20.60 1.61
N ALA A 355 -8.93 19.54 2.03
CA ALA A 355 -7.47 19.53 2.14
C ALA A 355 -6.69 19.25 0.85
N GLY A 356 -7.36 19.01 -0.27
CA GLY A 356 -6.75 18.69 -1.57
C GLY A 356 -5.74 19.74 -2.01
N ALA A 357 -4.49 19.31 -2.22
CA ALA A 357 -3.37 20.20 -2.50
C ALA A 357 -2.75 19.99 -3.88
N ARG A 358 -2.75 18.75 -4.38
CA ARG A 358 -2.25 18.39 -5.70
C ARG A 358 -2.87 17.08 -6.18
N GLY A 359 -2.89 16.82 -7.48
CA GLY A 359 -3.56 15.65 -8.03
C GLY A 359 -3.36 15.50 -9.54
N HIS A 360 -4.15 14.63 -10.14
CA HIS A 360 -4.16 14.38 -11.59
C HIS A 360 -5.59 14.05 -12.05
N VAL A 361 -6.04 14.67 -13.13
CA VAL A 361 -7.31 14.31 -13.80
C VAL A 361 -7.00 13.27 -14.85
N MET A 362 -7.66 12.12 -14.79
CA MET A 362 -7.38 11.00 -15.68
C MET A 362 -7.97 11.26 -17.06
N THR A 363 -7.14 11.08 -18.07
CA THR A 363 -7.58 11.00 -19.47
C THR A 363 -8.04 9.57 -19.80
N GLY A 364 -8.66 9.38 -20.96
CA GLY A 364 -9.01 8.02 -21.44
C GLY A 364 -7.79 7.13 -21.63
N ASP A 365 -6.67 7.68 -22.13
CA ASP A 365 -5.40 6.96 -22.24
C ASP A 365 -4.83 6.61 -20.85
N ASP A 366 -4.98 7.51 -19.87
CA ASP A 366 -4.54 7.23 -18.51
C ASP A 366 -5.28 6.04 -17.89
N LEU A 367 -6.59 5.96 -18.11
CA LEU A 367 -7.42 4.87 -17.62
C LEU A 367 -7.05 3.54 -18.29
N LEU A 368 -6.85 3.55 -19.61
CA LEU A 368 -6.41 2.37 -20.38
C LEU A 368 -5.07 1.84 -19.87
N ARG A 369 -4.08 2.73 -19.72
CA ARG A 369 -2.75 2.37 -19.21
C ARG A 369 -2.78 1.94 -17.76
N ALA A 370 -3.59 2.59 -16.91
CA ALA A 370 -3.78 2.18 -15.52
C ALA A 370 -4.29 0.74 -15.42
N ASP A 371 -5.32 0.40 -16.20
CA ASP A 371 -5.88 -0.96 -16.23
C ASP A 371 -4.85 -1.98 -16.71
N ALA A 372 -4.13 -1.70 -17.80
CA ALA A 372 -3.11 -2.62 -18.32
C ALA A 372 -1.94 -2.82 -17.36
N ILE A 373 -1.48 -1.75 -16.70
CA ILE A 373 -0.44 -1.82 -15.67
C ILE A 373 -0.94 -2.61 -14.46
N GLU A 374 -2.18 -2.40 -14.02
CA GLU A 374 -2.76 -3.14 -12.90
C GLU A 374 -2.89 -4.63 -13.21
N MET A 375 -3.37 -5.00 -14.40
CA MET A 375 -3.41 -6.41 -14.84
C MET A 375 -2.01 -7.05 -14.78
N LEU A 376 -0.97 -6.36 -15.28
CA LEU A 376 0.41 -6.88 -15.17
C LEU A 376 0.86 -7.06 -13.72
N MET A 377 0.57 -6.06 -12.88
CA MET A 377 1.02 -6.04 -11.49
C MET A 377 0.28 -7.06 -10.61
N CYS A 378 -0.96 -7.42 -10.96
CA CYS A 378 -1.79 -8.37 -10.22
C CYS A 378 -1.72 -9.80 -10.77
N GLU A 379 -1.74 -9.95 -12.10
CA GLU A 379 -1.99 -11.22 -12.79
C GLU A 379 -0.81 -11.67 -13.66
N PHE A 380 0.22 -10.83 -13.82
CA PHE A 380 1.36 -11.06 -14.71
C PHE A 380 0.93 -11.22 -16.18
N MET A 381 -0.20 -10.63 -16.57
CA MET A 381 -0.68 -10.64 -17.94
C MET A 381 -1.50 -9.38 -18.25
N ILE A 382 -1.74 -9.16 -19.54
CA ILE A 382 -2.67 -8.17 -20.08
C ILE A 382 -3.64 -8.95 -20.95
N ASP A 383 -4.91 -8.90 -20.58
CA ASP A 383 -6.00 -9.50 -21.35
C ASP A 383 -6.55 -8.46 -22.34
N ARG A 384 -6.36 -8.73 -23.63
CA ARG A 384 -6.78 -7.84 -24.72
C ARG A 384 -8.29 -7.72 -24.81
N ASP A 385 -9.03 -8.81 -24.58
CA ASP A 385 -10.49 -8.82 -24.66
C ASP A 385 -11.08 -8.02 -23.48
N ALA A 386 -10.51 -8.18 -22.28
CA ALA A 386 -10.91 -7.39 -21.11
C ALA A 386 -10.65 -5.88 -21.31
N LEU A 387 -9.52 -5.51 -21.92
CA LEU A 387 -9.25 -4.11 -22.25
C LEU A 387 -10.23 -3.56 -23.30
N HIS A 388 -10.51 -4.33 -24.36
CA HIS A 388 -11.50 -3.91 -25.38
C HIS A 388 -12.91 -3.80 -24.78
N ALA A 389 -13.29 -4.69 -23.86
CA ALA A 389 -14.59 -4.63 -23.20
C ALA A 389 -14.77 -3.35 -22.37
N ARG A 390 -13.69 -2.86 -21.72
CA ARG A 390 -13.74 -1.65 -20.86
C ARG A 390 -13.53 -0.35 -21.63
N HIS A 391 -12.58 -0.34 -22.56
CA HIS A 391 -12.13 0.89 -23.23
C HIS A 391 -12.62 0.98 -24.69
N GLY A 392 -13.16 -0.10 -25.25
CA GLY A 392 -13.60 -0.13 -26.63
C GLY A 392 -12.42 -0.08 -27.62
N PRO A 393 -12.59 0.54 -28.80
CA PRO A 393 -11.55 0.59 -29.83
C PRO A 393 -10.25 1.30 -29.42
N THR A 394 -10.27 2.11 -28.37
CA THR A 394 -9.05 2.79 -27.88
C THR A 394 -8.04 1.82 -27.30
N ALA A 395 -8.45 0.61 -26.89
CA ALA A 395 -7.55 -0.43 -26.38
C ALA A 395 -6.41 -0.78 -27.36
N ALA A 396 -6.64 -0.64 -28.67
CA ALA A 396 -5.63 -0.84 -29.70
C ALA A 396 -4.44 0.15 -29.61
N ALA A 397 -4.56 1.24 -28.85
CA ALA A 397 -3.47 2.19 -28.62
C ALA A 397 -2.25 1.55 -27.92
N LEU A 398 -2.44 0.44 -27.20
CA LEU A 398 -1.34 -0.27 -26.54
C LEU A 398 -0.61 -1.26 -27.45
N ASP A 399 -1.08 -1.52 -28.67
CA ASP A 399 -0.51 -2.59 -29.51
C ASP A 399 0.97 -2.40 -29.83
N ALA A 400 1.37 -1.16 -30.10
CA ALA A 400 2.79 -0.83 -30.32
C ALA A 400 3.63 -1.06 -29.05
N ASP A 401 3.12 -0.66 -27.88
CA ASP A 401 3.81 -0.84 -26.60
C ASP A 401 3.96 -2.34 -26.28
N LEU A 402 2.90 -3.14 -26.50
CA LEU A 402 2.94 -4.59 -26.29
C LEU A 402 3.94 -5.28 -27.22
N ALA A 403 4.00 -4.88 -28.50
CA ALA A 403 4.98 -5.41 -29.44
C ALA A 403 6.43 -5.06 -29.03
N GLN A 404 6.65 -3.84 -28.53
CA GLN A 404 7.96 -3.43 -28.02
C GLN A 404 8.37 -4.22 -26.77
N ILE A 405 7.42 -4.48 -25.86
CA ILE A 405 7.64 -5.35 -24.70
C ILE A 405 8.03 -6.75 -25.18
N ALA A 406 7.26 -7.36 -26.09
CA ALA A 406 7.55 -8.69 -26.61
C ALA A 406 8.95 -8.78 -27.25
N ALA A 407 9.32 -7.79 -28.07
CA ALA A 407 10.64 -7.73 -28.70
C ALA A 407 11.78 -7.57 -27.67
N ARG A 408 11.57 -6.80 -26.61
CA ARG A 408 12.60 -6.53 -25.59
C ARG A 408 12.81 -7.70 -24.64
N PHE A 409 11.73 -8.35 -24.21
CA PHE A 409 11.79 -9.38 -23.16
C PHE A 409 11.85 -10.81 -23.72
N GLY A 410 11.65 -10.99 -25.03
CA GLY A 410 11.82 -12.27 -25.72
C GLY A 410 11.06 -13.40 -25.05
N ASP A 411 11.73 -14.52 -24.79
CA ASP A 411 11.14 -15.73 -24.23
C ASP A 411 10.63 -15.59 -22.77
N LEU A 412 10.84 -14.45 -22.12
CA LEU A 412 10.26 -14.17 -20.80
C LEU A 412 8.80 -13.73 -20.88
N VAL A 413 8.31 -13.42 -22.08
CA VAL A 413 6.92 -13.05 -22.33
C VAL A 413 6.36 -13.78 -23.55
N THR A 414 5.05 -13.91 -23.62
CA THR A 414 4.35 -14.30 -24.85
C THR A 414 3.36 -13.21 -25.22
N LEU A 415 3.36 -12.81 -26.49
CA LEU A 415 2.37 -11.94 -27.09
C LEU A 415 1.61 -12.73 -28.16
N ASP A 416 0.30 -12.85 -28.00
CA ASP A 416 -0.60 -13.50 -28.95
C ASP A 416 -1.89 -12.69 -29.14
N ALA A 417 -2.90 -13.27 -29.79
CA ALA A 417 -4.18 -12.61 -30.03
C ALA A 417 -4.94 -12.27 -28.74
N GLY A 418 -4.76 -13.03 -27.67
CA GLY A 418 -5.40 -12.80 -26.36
C GLY A 418 -4.69 -11.74 -25.51
N GLY A 419 -3.47 -11.35 -25.86
CA GLY A 419 -2.73 -10.29 -25.19
C GLY A 419 -1.30 -10.69 -24.83
N LEU A 420 -0.79 -10.15 -23.72
CA LEU A 420 0.60 -10.32 -23.28
C LEU A 420 0.64 -11.10 -21.96
N ARG A 421 1.52 -12.09 -21.82
CA ARG A 421 1.71 -12.85 -20.58
C ARG A 421 3.18 -12.93 -20.20
N LEU A 422 3.49 -12.68 -18.93
CA LEU A 422 4.82 -12.92 -18.35
C LEU A 422 4.94 -14.36 -17.87
N HIS A 423 5.99 -15.03 -18.32
CA HIS A 423 6.34 -16.36 -17.83
C HIS A 423 6.87 -16.29 -16.39
N PRO A 424 6.80 -17.37 -15.60
CA PRO A 424 7.34 -17.40 -14.24
C PRO A 424 8.78 -16.87 -14.13
N ALA A 425 9.63 -17.21 -15.10
CA ALA A 425 11.00 -16.73 -15.23
C ALA A 425 11.10 -15.19 -15.37
N GLY A 426 10.10 -14.53 -15.96
CA GLY A 426 10.08 -13.08 -16.18
C GLY A 426 9.46 -12.27 -15.05
N ARG A 427 8.80 -12.90 -14.06
CA ARG A 427 7.96 -12.19 -13.06
C ARG A 427 8.74 -11.20 -12.19
N ALA A 428 10.03 -11.44 -11.94
CA ALA A 428 10.89 -10.47 -11.24
C ALA A 428 10.99 -9.12 -11.98
N LEU A 429 10.77 -9.10 -13.30
CA LEU A 429 10.84 -7.90 -14.15
C LEU A 429 9.49 -7.17 -14.27
N THR A 430 8.43 -7.61 -13.58
CA THR A 430 7.06 -7.09 -13.78
C THR A 430 6.98 -5.57 -13.72
N ARG A 431 7.66 -4.92 -12.76
CA ARG A 431 7.69 -3.44 -12.67
C ARG A 431 8.40 -2.77 -13.86
N ILE A 432 9.44 -3.41 -14.39
CA ILE A 432 10.17 -2.91 -15.56
C ILE A 432 9.32 -3.08 -16.82
N VAL A 433 8.62 -4.19 -16.96
CA VAL A 433 7.63 -4.40 -18.04
C VAL A 433 6.53 -3.34 -17.96
N ALA A 434 5.92 -3.16 -16.79
CA ALA A 434 4.87 -2.17 -16.58
C ALA A 434 5.35 -0.74 -16.93
N SER A 435 6.62 -0.41 -16.66
CA SER A 435 7.16 0.90 -17.01
C SER A 435 7.25 1.19 -18.51
N ALA A 436 7.21 0.17 -19.36
CA ALA A 436 7.12 0.37 -20.81
C ALA A 436 5.74 0.87 -21.26
N LEU A 437 4.72 0.76 -20.40
CA LEU A 437 3.37 1.29 -20.65
C LEU A 437 3.16 2.69 -20.06
N ASP A 438 4.15 3.25 -19.36
CA ASP A 438 4.00 4.50 -18.63
C ASP A 438 4.27 5.71 -19.53
N ALA A 439 3.22 6.46 -19.85
CA ALA A 439 3.28 7.65 -20.69
C ALA A 439 3.68 8.93 -19.93
N HIS A 440 3.78 8.87 -18.59
CA HIS A 440 4.04 10.02 -17.72
C HIS A 440 5.35 9.93 -16.96
N MET A 441 6.26 9.04 -17.36
CA MET A 441 7.57 8.91 -16.71
C MET A 441 8.30 10.27 -16.69
N PRO A 442 8.41 10.91 -15.52
CA PRO A 442 8.90 12.28 -15.47
C PRO A 442 10.43 12.30 -15.53
N ASP A 443 10.97 13.16 -16.39
CA ASP A 443 12.41 13.36 -16.53
C ASP A 443 13.06 13.76 -15.20
N GLY A 444 14.19 13.12 -14.86
CA GLY A 444 14.98 13.44 -13.68
C GLY A 444 14.40 12.98 -12.34
N VAL A 445 13.23 12.30 -12.31
CA VAL A 445 12.70 11.72 -11.07
C VAL A 445 13.42 10.42 -10.73
N ARG A 446 14.02 10.39 -9.53
CA ARG A 446 14.77 9.22 -9.05
C ARG A 446 13.87 8.30 -8.22
N PHE A 447 13.57 7.11 -8.78
CA PHE A 447 12.87 6.04 -8.08
C PHE A 447 13.83 5.10 -7.31
N SER A 448 13.26 4.27 -6.43
CA SER A 448 13.97 3.12 -5.84
C SER A 448 14.29 2.08 -6.92
N ARG A 449 15.23 1.17 -6.63
CA ARG A 449 15.58 0.08 -7.56
C ARG A 449 14.39 -0.89 -7.78
N ALA A 450 14.44 -1.56 -8.93
CA ALA A 450 13.48 -2.58 -9.35
C ALA A 450 13.62 -3.93 -8.63
N SER A 451 14.74 -4.16 -7.95
CA SER A 451 15.02 -5.35 -7.12
C SER A 451 14.52 -5.24 -5.69
#